data_AF-R5KLP2-F1
#
_entry.id   AF-R5KLP2-F1
#
_cell.length_a   1.000
_cell.length_b   1.000
_cell.length_c   1.000
_cell.angle_alpha   90.00
_cell.angle_beta   90.00
_cell.angle_gamma   90.00
#
_symmetry.space_group_name_H-M   'P 1'
#
loop_
_entity.id
_entity.type
_entity.pdbx_description
1 polymer ?
#
loop_
_entity_poly.entity_id
_entity_poly.type
_entity_poly.pdbx_seq_one_letter_code
_entity_poly.pdbx_strand_id
1 'polypeptide(L)'
;MLPELAKVLGVSVDEILAGKRVQAGDCAVKVEEVENKYNLLNLFKIAFVISLFFALFGALLGTITELYCIWAFNILFYTHWEIMFVAVSLVAEVAAGLVFSVGVTRLSVSYCKAEILGIAKKKGLLLSVISVLFPLSFIARITELSRFGNFTLPIMVILIAALIFAGVKVYGKIK
;
A
#
# COMPACT_ATOMS: atom_id res chain seq x y z
N MET A 1 56.04 -5.64 15.92
CA MET A 1 56.47 -4.59 16.87
C MET A 1 55.32 -3.80 17.49
N LEU A 2 54.32 -3.33 16.73
CA LEU A 2 53.12 -2.66 17.31
C LEU A 2 52.29 -3.52 18.30
N PRO A 3 52.04 -4.82 18.06
CA PRO A 3 51.23 -5.65 18.97
C PRO A 3 51.90 -5.91 20.33
N GLU A 4 53.24 -5.96 20.35
CA GLU A 4 54.01 -6.19 21.58
C GLU A 4 54.09 -4.93 22.44
N LEU A 5 54.23 -3.75 21.80
CA LEU A 5 54.16 -2.45 22.48
C LEU A 5 52.78 -2.20 23.12
N ALA A 6 51.70 -2.58 22.43
CA ALA A 6 50.32 -2.51 22.93
C ALA A 6 50.14 -3.33 24.21
N LYS A 7 50.73 -4.53 24.24
CA LYS A 7 50.66 -5.45 25.37
C LYS A 7 51.41 -4.95 26.61
N VAL A 8 52.55 -4.29 26.42
CA VAL A 8 53.36 -3.73 27.53
C VAL A 8 52.72 -2.46 28.11
N LEU A 9 52.07 -1.65 27.27
CA LEU A 9 51.40 -0.41 27.69
C LEU A 9 49.97 -0.63 28.22
N GLY A 10 49.41 -1.85 28.09
CA GLY A 10 48.06 -2.19 28.54
C GLY A 10 46.95 -1.52 27.73
N VAL A 11 47.22 -1.20 26.46
CA VAL A 11 46.35 -0.43 25.55
C VAL A 11 46.14 -1.25 24.28
N SER A 12 44.96 -1.18 23.65
CA SER A 12 44.68 -1.93 22.42
C SER A 12 45.45 -1.37 21.21
N VAL A 13 45.73 -2.21 20.21
CA VAL A 13 46.47 -1.78 19.00
C VAL A 13 45.71 -0.68 18.25
N ASP A 14 44.37 -0.71 18.29
CA ASP A 14 43.50 0.29 17.65
C ASP A 14 43.58 1.65 18.36
N GLU A 15 43.75 1.69 19.68
CA GLU A 15 43.97 2.93 20.44
C GLU A 15 45.31 3.59 20.13
N ILE A 16 46.34 2.79 19.83
CA ILE A 16 47.66 3.30 19.42
C ILE A 16 47.60 3.89 18.02
N LEU A 17 46.84 3.27 17.11
CA LEU A 17 46.69 3.75 15.73
C LEU A 17 45.76 4.96 15.63
N ALA A 18 44.76 5.08 16.50
CA ALA A 18 43.78 6.18 16.50
C ALA A 18 44.19 7.41 17.33
N GLY A 19 45.23 7.32 18.17
CA GLY A 19 45.80 8.47 18.90
C GLY A 19 44.88 9.11 19.95
N LYS A 20 43.76 8.47 20.31
CA LYS A 20 42.85 8.90 21.38
C LYS A 20 42.46 7.72 22.26
N ARG A 21 42.58 7.89 23.59
CA ARG A 21 42.06 6.91 24.56
C ARG A 21 40.55 6.82 24.40
N VAL A 22 40.06 5.64 24.06
CA VAL A 22 38.62 5.36 24.06
C VAL A 22 38.21 5.31 25.53
N GLN A 23 37.34 6.25 25.94
CA GLN A 23 36.78 6.21 27.29
C GLN A 23 35.94 4.95 27.43
N ALA A 24 36.25 4.14 28.45
CA ALA A 24 35.48 2.95 28.79
C ALA A 24 34.05 3.35 29.18
N GLY A 25 33.12 3.25 28.23
CA GLY A 25 31.72 3.65 28.39
C GLY A 25 30.84 3.40 27.16
N ASP A 26 31.40 3.35 25.95
CA ASP A 26 30.63 3.21 24.70
C ASP A 26 30.28 1.76 24.32
N CYS A 27 29.85 0.97 25.31
CA CYS A 27 29.17 -0.31 25.07
C CYS A 27 27.73 -0.24 25.57
N ALA A 28 26.86 0.45 24.83
CA ALA A 28 25.42 0.27 24.99
C ALA A 28 24.68 0.48 23.66
N VAL A 29 24.62 -0.61 22.90
CA VAL A 29 23.68 -0.90 21.82
C VAL A 29 22.24 -0.62 22.30
N LYS A 30 21.78 0.64 22.21
CA LYS A 30 20.37 1.04 22.44
C LYS A 30 19.90 2.18 21.52
N VAL A 31 20.79 2.74 20.69
CA VAL A 31 20.45 3.91 19.84
C VAL A 31 19.77 3.50 18.52
N GLU A 32 19.89 2.25 18.05
CA GLU A 32 19.36 1.86 16.74
C GLU A 32 17.85 1.51 16.71
N GLU A 33 17.22 1.06 17.81
CA GLU A 33 15.83 0.60 17.75
C GLU A 33 14.80 1.74 17.60
N VAL A 34 15.06 2.90 18.21
CA VAL A 34 14.16 4.06 18.15
C VAL A 34 14.24 4.74 16.79
N GLU A 35 15.44 4.87 16.23
CA GLU A 35 15.67 5.46 14.91
C GLU A 35 15.05 4.60 13.80
N ASN A 36 15.13 3.26 13.94
CA ASN A 36 14.52 2.32 13.01
C ASN A 36 12.98 2.39 13.01
N LYS A 37 12.34 2.58 14.18
CA LYS A 37 10.87 2.76 14.27
C LYS A 37 10.37 4.01 13.54
N TYR A 38 11.06 5.14 13.66
CA TYR A 38 10.70 6.37 12.95
C TYR A 38 10.92 6.23 11.44
N ASN A 39 11.99 5.56 11.03
CA ASN A 39 12.27 5.33 9.62
C ASN A 39 11.22 4.40 8.97
N LEU A 40 10.82 3.34 9.66
CA LEU A 40 9.73 2.45 9.23
C LEU A 40 8.38 3.18 9.14
N LEU A 41 8.09 4.10 10.06
CA LEU A 41 6.89 4.92 10.01
C LEU A 41 6.89 5.86 8.79
N ASN A 42 8.04 6.46 8.47
CA ASN A 42 8.18 7.29 7.28
C ASN A 42 8.05 6.47 5.99
N LEU A 43 8.63 5.27 5.94
CA LEU A 43 8.49 4.36 4.83
C LEU A 43 7.03 3.94 4.61
N PHE A 44 6.29 3.68 5.70
CA PHE A 44 4.85 3.44 5.62
C PHE A 44 4.07 4.66 5.11
N LYS A 45 4.39 5.87 5.57
CA LYS A 45 3.75 7.10 5.07
C LYS A 45 3.98 7.28 3.57
N ILE A 46 5.20 7.03 3.09
CA ILE A 46 5.54 7.09 1.67
C ILE A 46 4.76 6.03 0.89
N ALA A 47 4.77 4.78 1.35
CA ALA A 47 3.99 3.70 0.73
C ALA A 47 2.48 4.03 0.69
N PHE A 48 1.95 4.65 1.76
CA PHE A 48 0.56 5.11 1.78
C PHE A 48 0.29 6.21 0.75
N VAL A 49 1.19 7.19 0.60
CA VAL A 49 1.03 8.26 -0.41
C VAL A 49 1.06 7.67 -1.83
N ILE A 50 1.98 6.76 -2.11
CA ILE A 50 2.08 6.07 -3.40
C ILE A 50 0.81 5.25 -3.68
N SER A 51 0.35 4.50 -2.68
CA SER A 51 -0.89 3.74 -2.77
C SER A 51 -2.11 4.64 -3.02
N LEU A 52 -2.20 5.76 -2.32
CA LEU A 52 -3.26 6.76 -2.52
C LEU A 52 -3.22 7.36 -3.92
N PHE A 53 -2.03 7.67 -4.44
CA PHE A 53 -1.85 8.15 -5.81
C PHE A 53 -2.37 7.13 -6.83
N PHE A 54 -2.00 5.86 -6.69
CA PHE A 54 -2.49 4.80 -7.58
C PHE A 54 -4.00 4.59 -7.47
N ALA A 55 -4.58 4.62 -6.27
CA ALA A 55 -6.01 4.49 -6.07
C ALA A 55 -6.78 5.68 -6.67
N LEU A 56 -6.31 6.91 -6.48
CA LEU A 56 -6.92 8.10 -7.09
C LEU A 56 -6.76 8.09 -8.61
N PHE A 57 -5.59 7.70 -9.12
CA PHE A 57 -5.33 7.59 -10.55
C PHE A 57 -6.25 6.55 -11.20
N GLY A 58 -6.36 5.35 -10.62
CA GLY A 58 -7.27 4.31 -11.10
C GLY A 58 -8.73 4.73 -11.01
N ALA A 59 -9.14 5.35 -9.90
CA ALA A 59 -10.49 5.86 -9.72
C ALA A 59 -10.84 6.95 -10.76
N LEU A 60 -9.98 7.96 -10.95
CA LEU A 60 -10.22 9.07 -11.88
C LEU A 60 -10.17 8.60 -13.33
N LEU A 61 -9.09 7.93 -13.73
CA LEU A 61 -8.92 7.46 -15.11
C LEU A 61 -10.06 6.50 -15.48
N GLY A 62 -10.37 5.56 -14.60
CA GLY A 62 -11.43 4.59 -14.80
C GLY A 62 -12.81 5.24 -14.87
N THR A 63 -13.20 6.03 -13.88
CA THR A 63 -14.53 6.66 -13.85
C THR A 63 -14.75 7.65 -15.00
N ILE A 64 -13.74 8.46 -15.36
CA ILE A 64 -13.82 9.38 -16.50
C ILE A 64 -13.94 8.61 -17.80
N THR A 65 -13.16 7.53 -17.97
CA THR A 65 -13.26 6.67 -19.16
C THR A 65 -14.65 6.07 -19.27
N GLU A 66 -15.21 5.56 -18.17
CA GLU A 66 -16.57 4.99 -18.16
C GLU A 66 -17.65 6.05 -18.48
N LEU A 67 -17.56 7.24 -17.88
CA LEU A 67 -18.48 8.35 -18.17
C LEU A 67 -18.41 8.81 -19.63
N TYR A 68 -17.20 8.93 -20.17
CA TYR A 68 -16.97 9.27 -21.57
C TYR A 68 -17.57 8.21 -22.49
N CYS A 69 -17.37 6.93 -22.17
CA CYS A 69 -17.91 5.83 -22.96
C CYS A 69 -19.45 5.79 -22.97
N ILE A 70 -20.11 6.05 -21.83
CA ILE A 70 -21.58 6.13 -21.74
C ILE A 70 -22.11 7.24 -22.66
N TRP A 71 -21.40 8.38 -22.73
CA TRP A 71 -21.83 9.52 -23.54
C TRP A 71 -21.49 9.38 -25.03
N ALA A 72 -20.33 8.83 -25.37
CA ALA A 72 -19.81 8.82 -26.74
C ALA A 72 -20.31 7.62 -27.58
N PHE A 73 -20.53 6.43 -26.99
CA PHE A 73 -20.91 5.24 -27.73
C PHE A 73 -21.95 4.40 -26.97
N ASN A 74 -23.18 4.41 -27.49
CA ASN A 74 -24.26 3.52 -27.03
C ASN A 74 -24.06 2.04 -27.46
N ILE A 75 -22.93 1.71 -28.08
CA ILE A 75 -22.66 0.39 -28.67
C ILE A 75 -21.35 -0.17 -28.13
N LEU A 76 -21.41 -1.47 -27.81
CA LEU A 76 -20.46 -2.37 -27.15
C LEU A 76 -18.98 -2.34 -27.59
N PHE A 77 -18.60 -1.61 -28.64
CA PHE A 77 -17.22 -1.59 -29.11
C PHE A 77 -16.43 -0.56 -28.34
N TYR A 78 -15.84 -1.01 -27.23
CA TYR A 78 -14.68 -0.33 -26.69
C TYR A 78 -13.70 -0.10 -27.84
N THR A 79 -13.34 1.15 -28.09
CA THR A 79 -12.15 1.38 -28.91
C THR A 79 -10.95 0.78 -28.17
N HIS A 80 -9.96 0.23 -28.87
CA HIS A 80 -8.73 -0.31 -28.27
C HIS A 80 -8.14 0.58 -27.15
N TRP A 81 -8.25 1.90 -27.27
CA TRP A 81 -7.86 2.89 -26.27
C TRP A 81 -8.65 2.78 -24.96
N GLU A 82 -9.97 2.64 -25.02
CA GLU A 82 -10.83 2.54 -23.84
C GLU A 82 -10.56 1.22 -23.07
N ILE A 83 -10.31 0.10 -23.76
CA ILE A 83 -9.95 -1.18 -23.10
C ILE A 83 -8.63 -1.01 -22.35
N MET A 84 -7.68 -0.34 -23.00
CA MET A 84 -6.38 -0.06 -22.41
C MET A 84 -6.51 0.82 -21.17
N PHE A 85 -7.34 1.86 -21.18
CA PHE A 85 -7.54 2.74 -20.02
C PHE A 85 -8.25 2.02 -18.86
N VAL A 86 -9.25 1.19 -19.12
CA VAL A 86 -9.90 0.35 -18.10
C VAL A 86 -8.92 -0.66 -17.52
N ALA A 87 -8.12 -1.33 -18.37
CA ALA A 87 -7.11 -2.28 -17.92
C ALA A 87 -6.02 -1.60 -17.06
N VAL A 88 -5.52 -0.44 -17.48
CA VAL A 88 -4.54 0.35 -16.72
C VAL A 88 -5.12 0.82 -15.38
N SER A 89 -6.40 1.22 -15.36
CA SER A 89 -7.09 1.63 -14.13
C SER A 89 -7.21 0.47 -13.14
N LEU A 90 -7.56 -0.72 -13.62
CA LEU A 90 -7.66 -1.93 -12.80
C LEU A 90 -6.30 -2.38 -12.26
N VAL A 91 -5.24 -2.30 -13.09
CA VAL A 91 -3.86 -2.55 -12.66
C VAL A 91 -3.43 -1.55 -11.59
N ALA A 92 -3.77 -0.27 -11.74
CA ALA A 92 -3.46 0.77 -10.76
C ALA A 92 -4.15 0.51 -9.41
N GLU A 93 -5.41 0.08 -9.39
CA GLU A 93 -6.10 -0.27 -8.14
C GLU A 93 -5.47 -1.48 -7.43
N VAL A 94 -5.12 -2.52 -8.19
CA VAL A 94 -4.42 -3.68 -7.62
C VAL A 94 -3.05 -3.27 -7.06
N ALA A 95 -2.31 -2.45 -7.80
CA ALA A 95 -1.03 -1.90 -7.34
C ALA A 95 -1.19 -1.06 -6.06
N ALA A 96 -2.24 -0.25 -5.96
CA ALA A 96 -2.53 0.53 -4.76
C ALA A 96 -2.70 -0.38 -3.54
N GLY A 97 -3.49 -1.45 -3.65
CA GLY A 97 -3.70 -2.42 -2.58
C GLY A 97 -2.42 -3.16 -2.19
N LEU A 98 -1.61 -3.57 -3.18
CA LEU A 98 -0.33 -4.24 -2.95
C LEU A 98 0.66 -3.33 -2.20
N VAL A 99 0.87 -2.10 -2.67
CA VAL A 99 1.78 -1.15 -2.03
C VAL A 99 1.37 -0.86 -0.59
N PHE A 100 0.06 -0.71 -0.32
CA PHE A 100 -0.44 -0.53 1.03
C PHE A 100 -0.17 -1.75 1.92
N SER A 101 -0.43 -2.95 1.42
CA SER A 101 -0.19 -4.19 2.16
C SER A 101 1.28 -4.40 2.49
N VAL A 102 2.20 -4.11 1.55
CA VAL A 102 3.65 -4.14 1.77
C VAL A 102 4.07 -3.11 2.83
N GLY A 103 3.47 -1.91 2.81
CA GLY A 103 3.70 -0.92 3.86
C GLY A 103 3.29 -1.42 5.25
N VAL A 104 2.15 -2.12 5.35
CA VAL A 104 1.65 -2.69 6.61
C VAL A 104 2.51 -3.86 7.08
N THR A 105 2.95 -4.76 6.18
CA THR A 105 3.84 -5.86 6.58
C THR A 105 5.20 -5.37 7.04
N ARG A 106 5.74 -4.29 6.45
CA ARG A 106 6.97 -3.67 6.95
C ARG A 106 6.81 -3.06 8.35
N LEU A 107 5.64 -2.52 8.69
CA LEU A 107 5.35 -2.06 10.05
C LEU A 107 5.33 -3.22 11.07
N SER A 108 4.94 -4.44 10.67
CA SER A 108 4.91 -5.61 11.57
C SER A 108 6.28 -6.10 12.06
N VAL A 109 7.37 -5.57 11.51
CA VAL A 109 8.73 -5.88 11.97
C VAL A 109 9.03 -5.25 13.33
N SER A 110 8.42 -4.10 13.66
CA SER A 110 8.79 -3.33 14.87
C SER A 110 7.61 -2.80 15.69
N TYR A 111 6.39 -2.86 15.17
CA TYR A 111 5.19 -2.37 15.85
C TYR A 111 4.30 -3.54 16.32
N CYS A 112 3.65 -3.35 17.46
CA CYS A 112 2.65 -4.30 17.94
C CYS A 112 1.37 -4.24 17.10
N LYS A 113 0.61 -5.33 17.06
CA LYS A 113 -0.65 -5.42 16.29
C LYS A 113 -1.62 -4.27 16.59
N ALA A 114 -1.74 -3.87 17.86
CA ALA A 114 -2.61 -2.76 18.28
C ALA A 114 -2.14 -1.39 17.71
N GLU A 115 -0.82 -1.15 17.69
CA GLU A 115 -0.22 0.08 17.17
C GLU A 115 -0.38 0.18 15.64
N ILE A 116 -0.13 -0.93 14.94
CA ILE A 116 -0.34 -1.03 13.48
C ILE A 116 -1.80 -0.74 13.15
N LEU A 117 -2.73 -1.29 13.92
CA LEU A 117 -4.16 -1.06 13.72
C LEU A 117 -4.51 0.41 13.98
N GLY A 118 -3.94 1.04 15.02
CA GLY A 118 -4.11 2.47 15.28
C GLY A 118 -3.64 3.36 14.12
N ILE A 119 -2.52 3.02 13.48
CA ILE A 119 -1.90 3.82 12.41
C ILE A 119 -2.55 3.53 11.05
N ALA A 120 -2.76 2.27 10.70
CA ALA A 120 -3.16 1.83 9.36
C ALA A 120 -4.68 1.78 9.16
N LYS A 121 -5.50 1.64 10.22
CA LYS A 121 -6.96 1.46 10.10
C LYS A 121 -7.66 2.59 9.33
N LYS A 122 -7.47 3.84 9.75
CA LYS A 122 -8.12 5.00 9.10
C LYS A 122 -7.62 5.18 7.66
N LYS A 123 -6.32 4.95 7.44
CA LYS A 123 -5.67 5.07 6.13
C LYS A 123 -6.14 3.99 5.15
N GLY A 124 -6.23 2.75 5.61
CA GLY A 124 -6.76 1.62 4.83
C GLY A 124 -8.25 1.76 4.54
N LEU A 125 -9.04 2.28 5.49
CA LEU A 125 -10.46 2.58 5.26
C LEU A 125 -10.63 3.64 4.16
N LEU A 126 -9.87 4.74 4.24
CA LEU A 126 -9.91 5.80 3.23
C LEU A 126 -9.52 5.28 1.84
N LEU A 127 -8.44 4.48 1.76
CA LEU A 127 -8.02 3.84 0.52
C LEU A 127 -9.12 2.94 -0.04
N SER A 128 -9.74 2.12 0.80
CA SER A 128 -10.84 1.23 0.41
C SER A 128 -12.05 1.98 -0.13
N VAL A 129 -12.39 3.15 0.41
CA VAL A 129 -13.52 3.96 -0.08
C VAL A 129 -13.23 4.48 -1.48
N ILE A 130 -12.00 4.95 -1.73
CA ILE A 130 -11.59 5.48 -3.04
C ILE A 130 -11.54 4.37 -4.09
N SER A 131 -10.94 3.22 -3.75
CA SER A 131 -10.78 2.07 -4.67
C SER A 131 -12.10 1.35 -5.02
N VAL A 132 -13.22 1.74 -4.43
CA VAL A 132 -14.53 1.16 -4.77
C VAL A 132 -15.26 1.99 -5.83
N LEU A 133 -14.84 3.25 -6.07
CA LEU A 133 -15.47 4.14 -7.03
C LEU A 133 -15.43 3.60 -8.47
N PHE A 134 -14.26 3.16 -8.93
CA PHE A 134 -14.13 2.65 -10.29
C PHE A 134 -14.85 1.30 -10.48
N PRO A 135 -14.68 0.27 -9.60
CA PRO A 135 -15.44 -0.96 -9.70
C PRO A 135 -16.95 -0.76 -9.68
N LEU A 136 -17.46 0.18 -8.88
CA LEU A 136 -18.88 0.54 -8.89
C LEU A 136 -19.31 1.16 -10.22
N SER A 137 -18.53 2.11 -10.76
CA SER A 137 -18.84 2.73 -12.06
C SER A 137 -18.81 1.70 -13.21
N PHE A 138 -17.86 0.75 -13.16
CA PHE A 138 -17.75 -0.33 -14.12
C PHE A 138 -18.95 -1.28 -14.04
N ILE A 139 -19.35 -1.67 -12.82
CA ILE A 139 -20.56 -2.49 -12.61
C ILE A 139 -21.82 -1.76 -13.09
N ALA A 140 -21.95 -0.45 -12.82
CA ALA A 140 -23.09 0.35 -13.27
C ALA A 140 -23.25 0.34 -14.80
N ARG A 141 -22.15 0.41 -15.54
CA ARG A 141 -22.18 0.29 -17.00
C ARG A 141 -22.51 -1.13 -17.45
N ILE A 142 -21.96 -2.16 -16.81
CA ILE A 142 -22.36 -3.55 -17.10
C ILE A 142 -23.86 -3.71 -16.84
N THR A 143 -24.46 -3.13 -15.79
CA THR A 143 -25.93 -3.17 -15.57
C THR A 143 -26.71 -2.53 -16.70
N GLU A 144 -26.29 -1.37 -17.21
CA GLU A 144 -26.99 -0.69 -18.29
C GLU A 144 -26.93 -1.49 -19.60
N LEU A 145 -25.77 -2.08 -19.92
CA LEU A 145 -25.57 -2.92 -21.11
C LEU A 145 -26.20 -4.32 -20.97
N SER A 146 -26.29 -4.84 -19.75
CA SER A 146 -26.82 -6.18 -19.42
C SER A 146 -28.30 -6.35 -19.69
N ARG A 147 -29.04 -5.25 -19.91
CA ARG A 147 -30.47 -5.28 -20.26
C ARG A 147 -30.77 -6.16 -21.49
N PHE A 148 -29.76 -6.51 -22.27
CA PHE A 148 -29.85 -7.34 -23.47
C PHE A 148 -29.29 -8.78 -23.31
N GLY A 149 -28.78 -9.19 -22.14
CA GLY A 149 -28.16 -10.51 -21.93
C GLY A 149 -28.70 -11.28 -20.72
N ASN A 150 -29.25 -12.49 -20.96
CA ASN A 150 -29.91 -13.32 -19.92
C ASN A 150 -29.00 -13.72 -18.72
N PHE A 151 -27.69 -13.82 -18.91
CA PHE A 151 -26.75 -14.27 -17.86
C PHE A 151 -26.04 -13.13 -17.11
N THR A 152 -26.24 -11.90 -17.56
CA THR A 152 -25.45 -10.77 -17.10
C THR A 152 -25.95 -10.27 -15.74
N LEU A 153 -27.27 -10.35 -15.50
CA LEU A 153 -27.91 -10.11 -14.20
C LEU A 153 -27.39 -11.04 -13.07
N PRO A 154 -27.38 -12.38 -13.23
CA PRO A 154 -26.91 -13.27 -12.17
C PRO A 154 -25.41 -13.12 -11.87
N ILE A 155 -24.55 -12.89 -12.88
CA ILE A 155 -23.11 -12.63 -12.68
C ILE A 155 -22.90 -11.35 -11.84
N MET A 156 -23.72 -10.31 -12.07
CA MET A 156 -23.62 -9.07 -11.30
C MET A 156 -24.10 -9.18 -9.86
N VAL A 157 -25.15 -9.95 -9.59
CA VAL A 157 -25.57 -10.22 -8.21
C VAL A 157 -24.43 -10.87 -7.43
N ILE A 158 -23.67 -11.78 -8.08
CA ILE A 158 -22.50 -12.42 -7.47
C ILE A 158 -21.38 -11.40 -7.22
N LEU A 159 -21.07 -10.51 -8.17
CA LEU A 159 -20.04 -9.48 -8.00
C LEU A 159 -20.39 -8.46 -6.91
N ILE A 160 -21.63 -7.99 -6.87
CA ILE A 160 -22.13 -7.07 -5.84
C ILE A 160 -22.12 -7.77 -4.48
N ALA A 161 -22.58 -9.02 -4.40
CA ALA A 161 -22.52 -9.80 -3.16
C ALA A 161 -21.06 -10.02 -2.70
N ALA A 162 -20.13 -10.26 -3.63
CA ALA A 162 -18.71 -10.38 -3.32
C ALA A 162 -18.11 -9.06 -2.80
N LEU A 163 -18.47 -7.92 -3.40
CA LEU A 163 -18.05 -6.58 -2.94
C LEU A 163 -18.63 -6.24 -1.58
N ILE A 164 -19.92 -6.50 -1.36
CA ILE A 164 -20.58 -6.31 -0.06
C ILE A 164 -19.94 -7.23 0.99
N PHE A 165 -19.71 -8.50 0.67
CA PHE A 165 -19.06 -9.43 1.59
C PHE A 165 -17.63 -9.02 1.91
N ALA A 166 -16.86 -8.57 0.92
CA ALA A 166 -15.51 -8.02 1.12
C ALA A 166 -15.57 -6.78 2.01
N GLY A 167 -16.49 -5.84 1.75
CA GLY A 167 -16.71 -4.64 2.54
C GLY A 167 -17.12 -4.95 3.99
N VAL A 168 -18.06 -5.87 4.20
CA VAL A 168 -18.50 -6.32 5.52
C VAL A 168 -17.36 -7.02 6.28
N LYS A 169 -16.57 -7.86 5.61
CA LYS A 169 -15.42 -8.56 6.23
C LYS A 169 -14.30 -7.58 6.60
N VAL A 170 -14.05 -6.57 5.76
CA VAL A 170 -13.11 -5.49 6.05
C VAL A 170 -13.62 -4.65 7.22
N TYR A 171 -14.88 -4.22 7.19
CA TYR A 171 -15.49 -3.44 8.27
C TYR A 171 -15.56 -4.20 9.60
N GLY A 172 -15.87 -5.50 9.57
CA GLY A 172 -15.89 -6.37 10.74
C GLY A 172 -14.51 -6.67 11.34
N LYS A 173 -13.43 -6.59 10.56
CA LYS A 173 -12.04 -6.63 11.08
C LYS A 173 -11.56 -5.26 11.59
N ILE A 174 -12.22 -4.19 11.17
CA ILE A 174 -11.93 -2.82 11.57
C ILE A 174 -12.63 -2.50 12.90
N LYS A 175 -13.84 -3.01 13.15
CA LYS A 175 -14.54 -2.82 14.45
C LYS A 175 -13.85 -3.60 15.57
#